data_AF-A0A953Z540-F1
#
_entry.id   AF-A0A953Z540-F1
#
_cell.length_a   1.000
_cell.length_b   1.000
_cell.length_c   1.000
_cell.angle_alpha   90.00
_cell.angle_beta   90.00
_cell.angle_gamma   90.00
#
_symmetry.space_group_name_H-M   'P 1'
#
loop_
_entity.id
_entity.type
_entity.pdbx_description
1 polymer ?
#
loop_
_entity_poly.entity_id
_entity_poly.type
_entity_poly.pdbx_seq_one_letter_code
_entity_poly.pdbx_strand_id
1 'polypeptide(L)'
;FVCPTPDRVDMVVNYPFDTDRLRRLLIVTDQCLEQHGGYSTLYQISKAVTAAELGGAFLTEHLLADLLRRHGRYEFLPGDMVAQASLGLTGWIQHQAREALRASSSPMSSDQLVAEHPRLAEFGHCLHELLHRDPLVATHDGEAFRLI
;
A
#
# COMPACT_ATOMS: atom_id res chain seq x y z
N PHE A 1 -19.53 -20.20 -11.38
CA PHE A 1 -20.30 -18.98 -11.65
C PHE A 1 -20.72 -18.39 -10.32
N VAL A 2 -20.10 -17.29 -9.89
CA VAL A 2 -20.42 -16.65 -8.60
C VAL A 2 -21.58 -15.69 -8.85
N CYS A 3 -22.71 -15.93 -8.19
CA CYS A 3 -23.88 -15.05 -8.22
C CYS A 3 -23.52 -13.69 -7.58
N PRO A 4 -23.82 -12.55 -8.22
CA PRO A 4 -23.69 -11.26 -7.59
C PRO A 4 -24.80 -11.13 -6.52
N THR A 5 -24.41 -10.81 -5.29
CA THR A 5 -25.36 -10.39 -4.25
C THR A 5 -26.03 -9.07 -4.66
N PRO A 6 -27.34 -8.86 -4.37
CA PRO A 6 -28.11 -7.74 -4.92
C PRO A 6 -27.73 -6.34 -4.39
N ASP A 7 -26.86 -6.25 -3.39
CA ASP A 7 -26.61 -4.99 -2.65
C ASP A 7 -25.20 -4.40 -2.83
N ARG A 8 -24.36 -4.97 -3.72
CA ARG A 8 -23.17 -4.24 -4.16
C ARG A 8 -23.59 -3.33 -5.31
N VAL A 9 -24.09 -2.14 -4.98
CA VAL A 9 -24.08 -1.02 -5.93
C VAL A 9 -22.62 -0.89 -6.37
N ASP A 10 -22.34 -1.31 -7.60
CA ASP A 10 -21.04 -1.09 -8.21
C ASP A 10 -20.98 0.43 -8.43
N MET A 11 -20.43 1.13 -7.43
CA MET A 11 -20.47 2.59 -7.36
C MET A 11 -19.87 3.24 -8.61
N VAL A 12 -19.09 2.48 -9.39
CA VAL A 12 -18.46 2.89 -10.65
C VAL A 12 -19.42 2.89 -11.86
N VAL A 13 -20.55 2.17 -11.83
CA VAL A 13 -21.50 2.13 -12.98
C VAL A 13 -22.41 3.36 -13.02
N ASN A 14 -22.60 4.06 -11.88
CA ASN A 14 -23.39 5.30 -11.76
C ASN A 14 -22.51 6.55 -11.54
N TYR A 15 -21.28 6.54 -12.05
CA TYR A 15 -20.17 7.33 -11.52
C TYR A 15 -19.90 8.64 -12.29
N PRO A 16 -19.66 9.78 -11.61
CA PRO A 16 -19.48 11.10 -12.24
C PRO A 16 -18.02 11.39 -12.69
N PHE A 17 -17.25 10.35 -13.03
CA PHE A 17 -15.95 10.52 -13.67
C PHE A 17 -16.09 10.20 -15.15
N ASP A 18 -16.13 11.24 -15.97
CA ASP A 18 -15.77 11.06 -17.37
C ASP A 18 -14.30 10.59 -17.48
N THR A 19 -13.94 10.04 -18.65
CA THR A 19 -12.60 9.51 -18.91
C THR A 19 -11.51 10.55 -18.68
N ASP A 20 -11.81 11.84 -18.88
CA ASP A 20 -10.84 12.92 -18.72
C ASP A 20 -10.57 13.22 -17.24
N ARG A 21 -11.60 13.23 -16.39
CA ARG A 21 -11.47 13.40 -14.95
C ARG A 21 -10.70 12.25 -14.33
N LEU A 22 -10.96 11.01 -14.76
CA LEU A 22 -10.20 9.85 -14.32
C LEU A 22 -8.72 9.96 -14.73
N ARG A 23 -8.45 10.33 -16.00
CA ARG A 23 -7.08 10.54 -16.49
C ARG A 23 -6.35 11.59 -15.64
N ARG A 24 -7.00 12.72 -15.34
CA ARG A 24 -6.44 13.78 -14.49
C ARG A 24 -6.17 13.30 -13.07
N LEU A 25 -7.05 12.49 -12.48
CA LEU A 25 -6.86 11.93 -11.14
C LEU A 25 -5.62 11.03 -11.09
N LEU A 26 -5.42 10.19 -12.10
CA LEU A 26 -4.24 9.33 -12.20
C LEU A 26 -2.95 10.16 -12.35
N ILE A 27 -2.98 11.22 -13.18
CA ILE A 27 -1.84 12.14 -13.32
C ILE A 27 -1.47 12.80 -11.99
N VAL A 28 -2.47 13.32 -11.25
CA VAL A 28 -2.22 13.95 -9.94
C VAL A 28 -1.68 12.93 -8.94
N THR A 29 -2.17 11.69 -8.99
CA THR A 29 -1.66 10.60 -8.16
C THR A 29 -0.20 10.32 -8.49
N ASP A 30 0.13 10.13 -9.77
CA ASP A 30 1.50 9.85 -10.22
C ASP A 30 2.46 10.97 -9.81
N GLN A 31 2.06 12.23 -10.01
CA GLN A 31 2.84 13.41 -9.57
C GLN A 31 3.04 13.44 -8.05
N CYS A 32 2.01 13.11 -7.27
CA CYS A 32 2.10 13.04 -5.83
C CYS A 32 3.10 11.95 -5.40
N LEU A 33 3.04 10.77 -6.02
CA LEU A 33 4.00 9.70 -5.75
C LEU A 33 5.43 10.10 -6.14
N GLU A 34 5.64 10.67 -7.32
CA GLU A 34 6.97 11.11 -7.78
C GLU A 34 7.63 12.12 -6.83
N GLN A 35 6.85 13.03 -6.26
CA GLN A 35 7.34 14.00 -5.27
C GLN A 35 7.81 13.35 -3.96
N HIS A 36 7.35 12.12 -3.67
CA HIS A 36 7.64 11.38 -2.44
C HIS A 36 8.48 10.13 -2.72
N GLY A 37 9.30 10.13 -3.77
CA GLY A 37 10.18 8.99 -4.09
C GLY A 37 9.46 7.77 -4.65
N GLY A 38 8.22 7.95 -5.13
CA GLY A 38 7.39 6.95 -5.80
C GLY A 38 6.42 6.20 -4.89
N TYR A 39 6.28 6.58 -3.62
CA TYR A 39 5.26 6.05 -2.71
C TYR A 39 4.71 7.14 -1.78
N SER A 40 3.49 6.97 -1.29
CA SER A 40 2.82 7.92 -0.39
C SER A 40 1.66 7.24 0.35
N THR A 41 1.06 7.92 1.32
CA THR A 41 -0.18 7.43 1.95
C THR A 41 -1.40 7.82 1.13
N LEU A 42 -2.44 7.00 1.19
CA LEU A 42 -3.72 7.26 0.54
C LEU A 42 -4.33 8.60 0.98
N TYR A 43 -4.14 8.97 2.24
CA TYR A 43 -4.51 10.28 2.79
C TYR A 43 -3.79 11.44 2.06
N GLN A 44 -2.47 11.34 1.86
CA GLN A 44 -1.71 12.37 1.15
C GLN A 44 -2.15 12.49 -0.32
N ILE A 45 -2.37 11.36 -0.99
CA ILE A 45 -2.90 11.33 -2.37
C ILE A 45 -4.30 11.96 -2.41
N SER A 46 -5.17 11.60 -1.47
CA SER A 46 -6.53 12.16 -1.35
C SER A 46 -6.50 13.68 -1.19
N LYS A 47 -5.59 14.22 -0.38
CA LYS A 47 -5.37 15.67 -0.26
C LYS A 47 -4.92 16.30 -1.58
N ALA A 48 -3.97 15.68 -2.28
CA ALA A 48 -3.49 16.19 -3.57
C ALA A 48 -4.62 16.21 -4.63
N VAL A 49 -5.40 15.14 -4.71
CA VAL A 49 -6.55 15.02 -5.63
C VAL A 49 -7.65 16.03 -5.27
N THR A 50 -7.89 16.26 -3.98
CA THR A 50 -8.85 17.28 -3.50
C THR A 50 -8.37 18.70 -3.85
N ALA A 51 -7.09 19.00 -3.64
CA ALA A 51 -6.49 20.29 -3.98
C ALA A 51 -6.53 20.57 -5.50
N ALA A 52 -6.52 19.54 -6.33
CA ALA A 52 -6.70 19.63 -7.78
C ALA A 52 -8.18 19.76 -8.22
N GLU A 53 -9.10 19.94 -7.29
CA GLU A 53 -10.56 20.00 -7.51
C GLU A 53 -11.15 18.72 -8.14
N LEU A 54 -10.49 17.59 -7.97
CA LEU A 54 -10.91 16.30 -8.53
C LEU A 54 -11.67 15.43 -7.52
N GLY A 55 -11.51 15.69 -6.21
CA GLY A 55 -12.11 14.90 -5.13
C GLY A 55 -13.59 15.16 -4.87
N GLY A 56 -14.00 16.43 -4.74
CA GLY A 56 -15.36 16.77 -4.33
C GLY A 56 -15.76 16.12 -2.99
N ALA A 57 -17.03 16.26 -2.58
CA ALA A 57 -17.52 15.69 -1.31
C ALA A 57 -17.72 14.16 -1.33
N PHE A 58 -17.57 13.54 -2.50
CA PHE A 58 -17.91 12.13 -2.71
C PHE A 58 -16.68 11.22 -2.89
N LEU A 59 -15.49 11.77 -3.20
CA LEU A 59 -14.27 10.96 -3.28
C LEU A 59 -13.74 10.67 -1.88
N THR A 60 -14.18 9.55 -1.32
CA THR A 60 -13.62 8.99 -0.10
C THR A 60 -12.29 8.30 -0.38
N GLU A 61 -11.47 8.12 0.65
CA GLU A 61 -10.21 7.36 0.53
C GLU A 61 -10.46 5.93 0.05
N HIS A 62 -11.50 5.26 0.55
CA HIS A 62 -11.88 3.92 0.12
C HIS A 62 -12.16 3.85 -1.39
N LEU A 63 -12.89 4.84 -1.88
CA LEU A 63 -13.24 4.93 -3.28
C LEU A 63 -12.03 5.28 -4.16
N LEU A 64 -11.14 6.15 -3.67
CA LEU A 64 -9.86 6.42 -4.30
C LEU A 64 -9.01 5.15 -4.39
N ALA A 65 -8.88 4.39 -3.31
CA ALA A 65 -8.13 3.12 -3.31
C ALA A 65 -8.71 2.14 -4.33
N ASP A 66 -10.02 1.99 -4.39
CA ASP A 66 -10.67 1.10 -5.36
C ASP A 66 -10.45 1.54 -6.82
N LEU A 67 -10.46 2.85 -7.09
CA LEU A 67 -10.11 3.38 -8.41
C LEU A 67 -8.66 3.05 -8.77
N LEU A 68 -7.72 3.38 -7.89
CA LEU A 68 -6.30 3.15 -8.12
C LEU A 68 -5.99 1.65 -8.33
N ARG A 69 -6.63 0.75 -7.56
CA ARG A 69 -6.52 -0.72 -7.75
C ARG A 69 -7.00 -1.17 -9.13
N ARG A 70 -8.12 -0.62 -9.63
CA ARG A 70 -8.68 -0.98 -10.94
C ARG A 70 -7.85 -0.46 -12.11
N HIS A 71 -7.14 0.65 -11.94
CA HIS A 71 -6.40 1.32 -13.02
C HIS A 71 -4.88 1.04 -13.02
N GLY A 72 -4.39 0.20 -12.11
CA GLY A 72 -3.41 -0.85 -12.43
C GLY A 72 -1.93 -0.47 -12.51
N ARG A 73 -1.48 0.63 -11.89
CA ARG A 73 -0.06 1.02 -11.85
C ARG A 73 0.51 1.14 -10.44
N TYR A 74 -0.26 0.68 -9.46
CA TYR A 74 0.04 0.90 -8.06
C TYR A 74 0.11 -0.41 -7.30
N GLU A 75 1.02 -0.43 -6.35
CA GLU A 75 1.15 -1.43 -5.31
C GLU A 75 0.55 -0.87 -4.02
N PHE A 76 -0.18 -1.71 -3.28
CA PHE A 76 -0.81 -1.33 -2.01
C PHE A 76 -0.12 -2.07 -0.88
N LEU A 77 0.43 -1.31 0.06
CA LEU A 77 1.04 -1.83 1.26
C LEU A 77 0.08 -1.63 2.44
N PRO A 78 0.23 -2.40 3.53
CA PRO A 78 -0.52 -2.18 4.76
C PRO A 78 -0.40 -0.74 5.28
N GLY A 79 -1.39 -0.30 6.07
CA GLY A 79 -1.43 1.07 6.57
C GLY A 79 -1.76 2.13 5.52
N ASP A 80 -2.55 1.76 4.50
CA ASP A 80 -3.03 2.64 3.43
C ASP A 80 -1.91 3.29 2.61
N MET A 81 -0.77 2.63 2.50
CA MET A 81 0.32 3.05 1.63
C MET A 81 0.08 2.63 0.19
N VAL A 82 0.41 3.54 -0.72
CA VAL A 82 0.32 3.35 -2.17
C VAL A 82 1.69 3.65 -2.76
N ALA A 83 2.23 2.72 -3.53
CA ALA A 83 3.49 2.86 -4.23
C ALA A 83 3.31 2.67 -5.74
N GLN A 84 4.21 3.21 -6.55
CA GLN A 84 4.32 2.82 -7.94
C GLN A 84 4.70 1.34 -8.01
N ALA A 85 3.95 0.55 -8.78
CA ALA A 85 4.20 -0.90 -8.89
C ALA A 85 5.59 -1.23 -9.43
N SER A 86 6.21 -0.33 -10.21
CA SER A 86 7.57 -0.47 -10.73
C SER A 86 8.66 -0.44 -9.66
N LEU A 87 8.37 0.07 -8.46
CA LEU A 87 9.32 0.06 -7.35
C LEU A 87 9.47 -1.35 -6.73
N GLY A 88 8.44 -2.20 -6.83
CA GLY A 88 8.43 -3.51 -6.18
C GLY A 88 8.67 -3.42 -4.67
N LEU A 89 8.03 -2.45 -4.02
CA LEU A 89 8.35 -2.01 -2.67
C LEU A 89 8.05 -3.10 -1.63
N THR A 90 6.94 -3.86 -1.77
CA THR A 90 6.66 -5.01 -0.89
C THR A 90 7.77 -6.04 -0.97
N GLY A 91 8.20 -6.37 -2.20
CA GLY A 91 9.25 -7.34 -2.44
C GLY A 91 10.59 -6.88 -1.86
N TRP A 92 10.91 -5.60 -2.02
CA TRP A 92 12.11 -5.00 -1.44
C TRP A 92 12.08 -5.03 0.10
N ILE A 93 10.98 -4.61 0.74
CA ILE A 93 10.82 -4.61 2.20
C ILE A 93 10.96 -6.04 2.75
N GLN A 94 10.23 -7.00 2.17
CA GLN A 94 10.31 -8.41 2.58
C GLN A 94 11.72 -8.97 2.41
N HIS A 95 12.41 -8.63 1.32
CA HIS A 95 13.79 -9.06 1.12
C HIS A 95 14.74 -8.51 2.19
N GLN A 96 14.67 -7.20 2.49
CA GLN A 96 15.50 -6.60 3.54
C GLN A 96 15.21 -7.22 4.92
N ALA A 97 13.93 -7.43 5.25
CA ALA A 97 13.55 -8.02 6.52
C ALA A 97 14.02 -9.48 6.65
N ARG A 98 13.93 -10.27 5.57
CA ARG A 98 14.46 -11.65 5.53
C ARG A 98 15.98 -11.70 5.67
N GLU A 99 16.71 -10.77 5.06
CA GLU A 99 18.17 -10.65 5.24
C GLU A 99 18.53 -10.40 6.71
N ALA A 100 17.82 -9.49 7.38
CA ALA A 100 18.00 -9.22 8.80
C ALA A 100 17.66 -10.46 9.67
N LEU A 101 16.52 -11.11 9.41
CA LEU A 101 16.13 -12.35 10.09
C LEU A 101 17.12 -13.50 9.87
N ARG A 102 17.74 -13.58 8.68
CA ARG A 102 18.76 -14.59 8.37
C ARG A 102 20.07 -14.33 9.10
N ALA A 103 20.44 -13.06 9.27
CA ALA A 103 21.63 -12.67 10.02
C ALA A 103 21.46 -12.92 11.52
N SER A 104 20.23 -12.87 12.03
CA SER A 104 19.91 -13.19 13.41
C SER A 104 19.84 -14.71 13.66
N SER A 105 20.35 -15.13 14.80
CA SER A 105 20.22 -16.50 15.30
C SER A 105 18.97 -16.71 16.15
N SER A 106 18.17 -15.66 16.36
CA SER A 106 17.01 -15.63 17.26
C SER A 106 15.79 -14.99 16.60
N PRO A 107 14.56 -15.33 17.01
CA PRO A 107 13.36 -14.61 16.56
C PRO A 107 13.45 -13.11 16.90
N MET A 108 12.97 -12.26 15.99
CA MET A 108 13.01 -10.80 16.14
C MET A 108 11.62 -10.17 15.95
N SER A 109 11.31 -9.15 16.74
CA SER A 109 10.14 -8.30 16.50
C SER A 109 10.35 -7.33 15.33
N SER A 110 9.27 -6.72 14.83
CA SER A 110 9.34 -5.65 13.81
C SER A 110 10.21 -4.48 14.27
N ASP A 111 10.13 -4.09 15.55
CA ASP A 111 10.92 -2.99 16.10
C ASP A 111 12.42 -3.32 16.14
N GLN A 112 12.76 -4.58 16.47
CA GLN A 112 14.14 -5.06 16.43
C GLN A 112 14.67 -5.08 15.00
N LEU A 113 13.85 -5.51 14.03
CA LEU A 113 14.22 -5.48 12.61
C LEU A 113 14.49 -4.05 12.11
N VAL A 114 13.70 -3.08 12.55
CA VAL A 114 13.93 -1.67 12.23
C VAL A 114 15.21 -1.15 12.89
N ALA A 115 15.48 -1.53 14.14
CA ALA A 115 16.68 -1.12 14.86
C ALA A 115 17.97 -1.67 14.21
N GLU A 116 17.96 -2.93 13.76
CA GLU A 116 19.09 -3.55 13.08
C GLU A 116 19.22 -3.11 11.61
N HIS A 117 18.10 -2.77 10.97
CA HIS A 117 18.08 -2.38 9.57
C HIS A 117 17.35 -1.04 9.36
N PRO A 118 18.00 0.11 9.66
CA PRO A 118 17.35 1.44 9.68
C PRO A 118 16.66 1.86 8.38
N ARG A 119 17.00 1.25 7.25
CA ARG A 119 16.29 1.45 5.97
C ARG A 119 14.83 1.01 6.00
N LEU A 120 14.46 0.14 6.93
CA LEU A 120 13.08 -0.29 7.15
C LEU A 120 12.28 0.68 8.03
N ALA A 121 12.92 1.67 8.65
CA ALA A 121 12.28 2.54 9.63
C ALA A 121 11.05 3.26 9.08
N GLU A 122 11.12 3.71 7.82
CA GLU A 122 10.01 4.39 7.14
C GLU A 122 8.79 3.47 6.91
N PHE A 123 9.04 2.16 6.83
CA PHE A 123 8.03 1.13 6.62
C PHE A 123 7.67 0.39 7.91
N GLY A 124 8.14 0.84 9.08
CA GLY A 124 7.91 0.16 10.35
C GLY A 124 6.42 -0.07 10.65
N HIS A 125 5.57 0.88 10.26
CA HIS A 125 4.11 0.80 10.45
C HIS A 125 3.42 -0.29 9.61
N CYS A 126 4.00 -0.70 8.48
CA CYS A 126 3.45 -1.75 7.61
C CYS A 126 4.25 -3.07 7.69
N LEU A 127 5.47 -3.03 8.25
CA LEU A 127 6.39 -4.16 8.32
C LEU A 127 5.81 -5.38 9.03
N HIS A 128 5.16 -5.18 10.18
CA HIS A 128 4.59 -6.27 10.96
C HIS A 128 3.55 -7.06 10.14
N GLU A 129 2.58 -6.37 9.53
CA GLU A 129 1.55 -7.01 8.71
C GLU A 129 2.12 -7.66 7.43
N LEU A 130 3.14 -7.04 6.82
CA LEU A 130 3.84 -7.60 5.66
C LEU A 130 4.56 -8.92 5.98
N LEU A 131 5.22 -8.99 7.14
CA LEU A 131 5.90 -10.21 7.62
C LEU A 131 4.89 -11.28 8.02
N HIS A 132 3.78 -10.89 8.62
CA HIS A 132 2.74 -11.84 9.01
C HIS A 132 2.09 -12.55 7.81
N ARG A 133 2.13 -11.92 6.63
CA ARG A 133 1.65 -12.47 5.36
C ARG A 133 2.74 -13.15 4.53
N ASP A 134 3.99 -13.11 4.98
CA ASP A 134 5.13 -13.66 4.26
C ASP A 134 5.24 -15.18 4.49
N PRO A 135 5.08 -16.02 3.45
CA PRO A 135 5.11 -17.48 3.61
C PRO A 135 6.50 -18.03 3.99
N LEU A 136 7.57 -17.23 3.89
CA LEU A 136 8.93 -17.62 4.26
C LEU A 136 9.31 -17.19 5.68
N VAL A 137 8.38 -16.56 6.40
CA VAL A 137 8.58 -16.06 7.74
C VAL A 137 7.59 -16.76 8.67
N ALA A 138 8.11 -17.50 9.65
CA ALA A 138 7.30 -18.04 10.72
C ALA A 138 7.15 -17.00 11.83
N THR A 139 5.95 -16.93 12.40
CA THR A 139 5.69 -16.22 13.66
C THR A 139 5.68 -17.22 14.81
N HIS A 140 6.33 -16.91 15.92
CA HIS A 140 6.38 -17.82 17.08
C HIS A 140 5.20 -17.60 18.05
N ASP A 141 4.82 -16.34 18.23
CA ASP A 141 3.91 -15.82 19.26
C ASP A 141 3.00 -14.70 18.73
N GLY A 142 2.99 -14.47 17.42
CA GLY A 142 2.30 -13.35 16.77
C GLY A 142 3.14 -12.08 16.66
N GLU A 143 4.26 -12.00 17.39
CA GLU A 143 5.04 -10.76 17.53
C GLU A 143 6.49 -10.91 17.04
N ALA A 144 7.10 -12.06 17.31
CA ALA A 144 8.46 -12.38 16.89
C ALA A 144 8.46 -13.25 15.63
N PHE A 145 9.30 -12.84 14.68
CA PHE A 145 9.46 -13.43 13.36
C PHE A 145 10.78 -14.19 13.25
N ARG A 146 10.79 -15.29 12.50
CA ARG A 146 11.99 -16.04 12.13
C ARG A 146 11.87 -16.56 10.70
N LEU A 147 12.99 -16.73 10.00
CA LEU A 147 12.99 -17.39 8.70
C LEU A 147 12.66 -18.88 8.86
N ILE A 148 11.88 -19.44 7.92
CA ILE A 148 11.55 -20.88 7.85
C ILE A 148 12.67 -21.66 7.17
#